data_AF-A0A382URZ0-F1
#
_entry.id   AF-A0A382URZ0-F1
#
_cell.length_a   1.000
_cell.length_b   1.000
_cell.length_c   1.000
_cell.angle_alpha   90.00
_cell.angle_beta   90.00
_cell.angle_gamma   90.00
#
_symmetry.space_group_name_H-M   'P 1'
#
loop_
_entity.id
_entity.type
_entity.pdbx_description
1 polymer ?
#
loop_
_entity_poly.entity_id
_entity_poly.type
_entity_poly.pdbx_seq_one_letter_code
_entity_poly.pdbx_strand_id
1 'polypeptide(L)'
;NRYRSYEMDYFTTDLEASFPTENLVTITYSKFGLIEIKNSILDDSLEIVRRRIDEVGTKEPTIIRRGNDRILIELPGLDDPNRIKNLLGKTANLTFRLVSEEEDDFGSELLFFEDDKTQLRVNKRVVMSGDNLTNARPTFDNLNNETVVSFTLDRIGAKKFGRVTTKNIGKKLAIILDNKIISAPVIRDAILGGNGQISGNFTFQSATDFALLLRSGALPAPLNIIEERTVGPDLGEDSIKAGAISLIIGFLLVIGYMLFKYKLLGIIADLALIVNLILLIGILTILEATL
;
A
#
# COMPACT_ATOMS: atom_id res chain seq x y z
N ASN A 1 18.40 -21.88 -31.92
CA ASN A 1 17.48 -21.41 -30.87
C ASN A 1 17.61 -19.91 -30.66
N ARG A 2 16.86 -19.11 -31.42
CA ARG A 2 16.68 -17.67 -31.17
C ARG A 2 15.19 -17.45 -30.89
N TYR A 3 14.73 -17.87 -29.72
CA TYR A 3 13.41 -17.48 -29.24
C TYR A 3 13.51 -16.02 -28.83
N ARG A 4 12.87 -15.14 -29.59
CA ARG A 4 12.71 -13.73 -29.22
C ARG A 4 11.63 -13.69 -28.13
N SER A 5 11.96 -13.13 -26.98
CA SER A 5 11.14 -13.11 -25.75
C SER A 5 9.80 -12.39 -25.86
N TYR A 6 9.49 -11.79 -27.01
CA TYR A 6 8.38 -10.87 -27.22
C TYR A 6 7.45 -11.22 -28.40
N GLU A 7 7.60 -12.39 -29.03
CA GLU A 7 6.66 -12.79 -30.07
C GLU A 7 5.33 -13.24 -29.44
N MET A 8 4.27 -12.48 -29.71
CA MET A 8 2.91 -12.98 -29.61
C MET A 8 2.67 -13.91 -30.80
N ASP A 9 2.19 -15.11 -30.53
CA ASP A 9 1.81 -16.06 -31.58
C ASP A 9 0.52 -15.55 -32.23
N TYR A 10 0.48 -15.47 -33.56
CA TYR A 10 -0.76 -15.13 -34.28
C TYR A 10 -1.16 -16.27 -35.21
N PHE A 11 -2.46 -16.56 -35.26
CA PHE A 11 -3.05 -17.50 -36.21
C PHE A 11 -4.15 -16.81 -37.01
N THR A 12 -4.12 -16.98 -38.33
CA THR A 12 -5.20 -16.60 -39.25
C THR A 12 -5.97 -17.88 -39.58
N THR A 13 -7.23 -17.97 -39.17
CA THR A 13 -8.10 -19.10 -39.55
C THR A 13 -8.94 -18.69 -40.75
N ASP A 14 -8.60 -19.21 -41.94
CA ASP A 14 -9.51 -19.17 -43.08
C ASP A 14 -10.58 -20.25 -42.86
N LEU A 15 -11.77 -19.83 -42.40
CA LEU A 15 -12.91 -20.74 -42.27
C LEU A 15 -13.50 -20.97 -43.66
N GLU A 16 -12.97 -21.95 -44.40
CA GLU A 16 -13.66 -22.47 -45.57
C GLU A 16 -15.00 -23.10 -45.11
N ALA A 17 -16.09 -22.59 -45.71
CA ALA A 17 -17.47 -23.05 -45.66
C ALA A 17 -18.37 -22.55 -44.50
N SER A 18 -19.05 -21.42 -44.75
CA SER A 18 -20.50 -21.16 -44.46
C SER A 18 -20.88 -19.91 -43.66
N PHE A 19 -19.96 -19.02 -43.30
CA PHE A 19 -20.32 -17.71 -42.71
C PHE A 19 -19.47 -16.58 -43.33
N PRO A 20 -20.00 -15.35 -43.44
CA PRO A 20 -19.34 -14.27 -44.17
C PRO A 20 -17.97 -13.97 -43.55
N THR A 21 -16.98 -13.79 -44.43
CA THR A 21 -15.57 -13.54 -44.16
C THR A 21 -15.34 -12.44 -43.10
N GLU A 22 -15.11 -12.84 -41.85
CA GLU A 22 -14.42 -12.01 -40.87
C GLU A 22 -12.98 -12.51 -40.76
N ASN A 23 -12.03 -11.67 -41.17
CA ASN A 23 -10.60 -11.89 -40.97
C ASN A 23 -10.29 -11.86 -39.46
N LEU A 24 -10.45 -12.98 -38.78
CA LEU A 24 -10.16 -13.11 -37.36
C LEU A 24 -8.66 -13.41 -37.17
N VAL A 25 -7.93 -12.42 -36.68
CA VAL A 25 -6.54 -12.59 -36.23
C VAL A 25 -6.57 -12.92 -34.75
N THR A 26 -6.27 -14.17 -34.40
CA THR A 26 -6.12 -14.57 -32.99
C THR A 26 -4.68 -14.34 -32.57
N ILE A 27 -4.44 -13.42 -31.65
CA ILE A 27 -3.12 -13.13 -31.07
C ILE A 27 -3.08 -13.74 -29.67
N THR A 28 -2.09 -14.59 -29.39
CA THR A 28 -1.91 -15.26 -28.10
C THR A 28 -0.51 -15.00 -27.54
N TYR A 29 -0.41 -14.86 -26.22
CA TYR A 29 0.88 -14.76 -25.56
C TYR A 29 1.63 -16.08 -25.61
N SER A 30 2.93 -16.03 -25.89
CA SER A 30 3.80 -17.19 -25.77
C SER A 30 3.92 -17.63 -24.31
N LYS A 31 4.16 -18.93 -24.08
CA LYS A 31 4.33 -19.50 -22.72
C LYS A 31 5.47 -18.82 -21.94
N PHE A 32 6.55 -18.44 -22.63
CA PHE A 32 7.68 -17.74 -22.01
C PHE A 32 7.29 -16.31 -21.60
N GLY A 33 6.63 -15.56 -22.50
CA GLY A 33 6.18 -14.20 -22.21
C GLY A 33 5.21 -14.14 -21.03
N LEU A 34 4.31 -15.12 -20.89
CA LEU A 34 3.42 -15.22 -19.72
C LEU A 34 4.19 -15.37 -18.40
N ILE A 35 5.27 -16.15 -18.39
CA ILE A 35 6.10 -16.34 -17.20
C ILE A 35 6.85 -15.05 -16.85
N GLU A 36 7.39 -14.36 -17.85
CA GLU A 36 8.12 -13.10 -17.68
C GLU A 36 7.19 -11.99 -17.16
N ILE A 37 6.00 -11.83 -17.76
CA ILE A 37 4.97 -10.89 -17.29
C ILE A 37 4.56 -11.23 -15.85
N LYS A 38 4.31 -12.52 -15.55
CA LYS A 38 3.92 -12.94 -14.20
C LYS A 38 5.00 -12.61 -13.17
N ASN A 39 6.27 -12.81 -13.51
CA ASN A 39 7.39 -12.47 -12.63
C ASN A 39 7.51 -10.95 -12.42
N SER A 40 7.44 -10.16 -13.50
CA SER A 40 7.48 -8.69 -13.42
C SER A 40 6.36 -8.14 -12.55
N ILE A 41 5.12 -8.61 -12.76
CA ILE A 41 3.96 -8.21 -11.95
C ILE A 41 4.16 -8.54 -10.47
N LEU A 42 4.78 -9.68 -10.17
CA LEU A 42 5.08 -10.10 -8.80
C LEU A 42 6.11 -9.20 -8.13
N ASP A 43 7.17 -8.86 -8.86
CA ASP A 43 8.25 -8.00 -8.36
C ASP A 43 7.74 -6.56 -8.15
N ASP A 44 6.96 -6.03 -9.09
CA ASP A 44 6.28 -4.74 -8.96
C ASP A 44 5.31 -4.74 -7.75
N SER A 45 4.52 -5.81 -7.60
CA SER A 45 3.59 -5.95 -6.46
C SER A 45 4.33 -5.99 -5.13
N LEU A 46 5.50 -6.64 -5.07
CA LEU A 46 6.33 -6.68 -3.87
C LEU A 46 6.81 -5.28 -3.47
N GLU A 47 7.20 -4.45 -4.45
CA GLU A 47 7.61 -3.07 -4.20
C GLU A 47 6.45 -2.22 -3.68
N ILE A 48 5.27 -2.32 -4.29
CA ILE A 48 4.07 -1.59 -3.84
C ILE A 48 3.65 -2.03 -2.44
N VAL A 49 3.64 -3.33 -2.16
CA VAL A 49 3.32 -3.87 -0.83
C VAL A 49 4.32 -3.35 0.22
N ARG A 50 5.62 -3.33 -0.10
CA ARG A 50 6.63 -2.76 0.79
C ARG A 50 6.36 -1.29 1.11
N ARG A 51 6.13 -0.45 0.08
CA ARG A 51 5.79 0.97 0.26
C ARG A 51 4.55 1.16 1.13
N ARG A 52 3.50 0.33 0.96
CA ARG A 52 2.29 0.41 1.79
C ARG A 52 2.56 0.07 3.25
N ILE A 53 3.37 -0.94 3.50
CA ILE A 53 3.70 -1.37 4.86
C ILE A 53 4.59 -0.32 5.55
N ASP A 54 5.56 0.24 4.83
CA ASP A 54 6.43 1.30 5.34
C ASP A 54 5.61 2.54 5.78
N GLU A 55 4.57 2.88 5.02
CA GLU A 55 3.65 3.99 5.34
C GLU A 55 2.73 3.73 6.54
N VAL A 56 2.49 2.46 6.88
CA VAL A 56 1.76 2.07 8.10
C VAL A 56 2.63 2.21 9.34
N GLY A 57 3.96 2.19 9.18
CA GLY A 57 4.92 2.38 10.27
C GLY A 57 5.17 1.12 11.10
N THR A 58 4.98 -0.08 10.53
CA THR A 58 5.32 -1.33 11.23
C THR A 58 6.83 -1.45 11.38
N LYS A 59 7.30 -1.80 12.58
CA LYS A 59 8.73 -2.06 12.83
C LYS A 59 9.10 -3.40 12.21
N GLU A 60 9.90 -3.39 11.16
CA GLU A 60 10.57 -4.58 10.59
C GLU A 60 9.63 -5.64 9.97
N PRO A 61 8.91 -5.30 8.89
CA PRO A 61 8.09 -6.27 8.18
C PRO A 61 8.94 -7.28 7.41
N THR A 62 8.56 -8.56 7.45
CA THR A 62 9.16 -9.57 6.58
C THR A 62 8.26 -9.80 5.37
N ILE A 63 8.77 -9.45 4.18
CA ILE A 63 8.04 -9.53 2.92
C ILE A 63 8.85 -10.40 1.96
N ILE A 64 8.39 -11.63 1.73
CA ILE A 64 9.13 -12.63 0.97
C ILE A 64 8.24 -13.19 -0.13
N ARG A 65 8.79 -13.31 -1.34
CA ARG A 65 8.13 -14.04 -2.42
C ARG A 65 8.09 -15.54 -2.09
N ARG A 66 6.90 -16.14 -2.12
CA ARG A 66 6.68 -17.57 -1.87
C ARG A 66 6.20 -18.26 -3.16
N GLY A 67 7.12 -18.89 -3.89
CA GLY A 67 6.82 -19.56 -5.15
C GLY A 67 6.57 -18.57 -6.30
N ASN A 68 5.68 -18.95 -7.23
CA ASN A 68 5.49 -18.22 -8.49
C ASN A 68 4.30 -17.25 -8.50
N ASP A 69 3.50 -17.17 -7.44
CA ASP A 69 2.30 -16.34 -7.36
C ASP A 69 1.88 -15.92 -5.94
N ARG A 70 2.75 -16.09 -4.94
CA ARG A 70 2.42 -15.72 -3.56
C ARG A 70 3.48 -14.83 -2.95
N ILE A 71 3.01 -13.99 -2.04
CA ILE A 71 3.84 -13.14 -1.21
C ILE A 71 3.50 -13.51 0.24
N LEU A 72 4.51 -13.93 1.00
CA LEU A 72 4.43 -14.10 2.44
C LEU A 72 4.72 -12.74 3.07
N ILE A 73 3.80 -12.30 3.93
CA ILE A 73 3.91 -11.04 4.65
C ILE A 73 3.76 -11.35 6.13
N GLU A 74 4.76 -10.95 6.92
CA GLU A 74 4.74 -11.07 8.37
C GLU A 74 4.92 -9.69 8.98
N LEU A 75 3.94 -9.26 9.76
CA LEU A 75 3.86 -7.93 10.36
C LEU A 75 3.78 -8.08 11.88
N PRO A 76 4.82 -7.69 12.64
CA PRO A 76 4.77 -7.74 14.10
C PRO A 76 3.98 -6.55 14.67
N GLY A 77 3.29 -6.79 15.80
CA GLY A 77 2.74 -5.71 16.63
C GLY A 77 1.61 -4.88 15.99
N LEU A 78 0.75 -5.50 15.18
CA LEU A 78 -0.42 -4.83 14.60
C LEU A 78 -1.61 -4.82 15.57
N ASP A 79 -2.17 -3.64 15.82
CA ASP A 79 -3.39 -3.47 16.64
C ASP A 79 -4.66 -3.96 15.90
N ASP A 80 -4.80 -3.64 14.62
CA ASP A 80 -5.94 -4.05 13.77
C ASP A 80 -5.47 -4.67 12.45
N PRO A 81 -5.42 -6.00 12.36
CA PRO A 81 -5.07 -6.70 11.13
C PRO A 81 -6.04 -6.41 9.96
N ASN A 82 -7.32 -6.14 10.22
CA ASN A 82 -8.32 -5.99 9.16
C ASN A 82 -8.14 -4.70 8.37
N ARG A 83 -7.76 -3.60 9.03
CA ARG A 83 -7.41 -2.34 8.36
C ARG A 83 -6.26 -2.55 7.36
N ILE A 84 -5.21 -3.28 7.77
CA ILE A 84 -4.06 -3.54 6.90
C ILE A 84 -4.42 -4.43 5.73
N LYS A 85 -5.24 -5.47 5.95
CA LYS A 85 -5.75 -6.32 4.86
C LYS A 85 -6.46 -5.50 3.78
N ASN A 86 -7.33 -4.58 4.20
CA ASN A 86 -8.07 -3.71 3.27
C ASN A 86 -7.13 -2.77 2.50
N LEU A 87 -6.06 -2.27 3.15
CA LEU A 87 -5.07 -1.42 2.49
C LEU A 87 -4.19 -2.20 1.51
N LEU A 88 -3.79 -3.42 1.83
CA LEU A 88 -2.94 -4.25 0.97
C LEU A 88 -3.71 -4.90 -0.19
N GLY A 89 -4.99 -5.21 0.00
CA GLY A 89 -5.82 -5.83 -1.04
C GLY A 89 -6.33 -4.87 -2.12
N LYS A 90 -6.38 -3.56 -1.86
CA LYS A 90 -6.90 -2.56 -2.81
C LYS A 90 -5.91 -2.30 -3.95
N THR A 91 -6.36 -2.24 -5.20
CA THR A 91 -5.46 -1.89 -6.31
C THR A 91 -5.04 -0.44 -6.26
N ALA A 92 -5.92 0.49 -5.88
CA ALA A 92 -5.65 1.92 -5.84
C ALA A 92 -5.23 2.51 -7.20
N ASN A 93 -5.85 2.03 -8.27
CA ASN A 93 -5.63 2.55 -9.61
C ASN A 93 -6.34 3.91 -9.78
N LEU A 94 -5.59 4.99 -9.55
CA LEU A 94 -6.08 6.35 -9.71
C LEU A 94 -5.90 6.82 -11.16
N THR A 95 -6.99 7.24 -11.80
CA THR A 95 -6.94 7.87 -13.12
C THR A 95 -7.76 9.15 -13.16
N PHE A 96 -7.23 10.15 -13.87
CA PHE A 96 -7.93 11.38 -14.19
C PHE A 96 -8.41 11.29 -15.63
N ARG A 97 -9.70 11.53 -15.85
CA ARG A 97 -10.33 11.44 -17.17
C ARG A 97 -11.29 12.60 -17.37
N LEU A 98 -11.38 13.13 -18.59
CA LEU A 98 -12.35 14.17 -18.90
C LEU A 98 -13.75 13.54 -18.98
N VAL A 99 -14.73 14.27 -18.47
CA VAL A 99 -16.14 13.90 -18.61
C VAL A 99 -16.58 14.17 -20.06
N SER A 100 -17.34 13.24 -20.64
CA SER A 100 -17.97 13.44 -21.93
C SER A 100 -19.40 13.92 -21.73
N GLU A 101 -19.80 14.94 -22.49
CA GLU A 101 -21.18 15.41 -22.55
C GLU A 101 -21.95 14.77 -23.72
N GLU A 102 -21.26 14.10 -24.64
CA GLU A 102 -21.85 13.47 -25.82
C GLU A 102 -22.28 12.03 -25.51
N GLU A 103 -23.50 11.67 -25.92
CA GLU A 103 -24.14 10.39 -25.56
C GLU A 103 -23.57 9.17 -26.31
N ASP A 104 -22.87 9.36 -27.43
CA ASP A 104 -22.60 8.28 -28.39
C ASP A 104 -21.20 8.32 -29.02
N ASP A 105 -20.16 8.48 -28.18
CA ASP A 105 -18.77 8.30 -28.60
C ASP A 105 -18.24 6.93 -28.17
N PHE A 106 -17.69 6.17 -29.13
CA PHE A 106 -16.92 4.93 -28.93
C PHE A 106 -15.77 5.13 -27.92
N GLY A 107 -15.30 6.38 -27.80
CA GLY A 107 -14.28 6.86 -26.86
C GLY A 107 -14.75 7.11 -25.42
N SER A 108 -16.02 6.88 -25.08
CA SER A 108 -16.56 7.12 -23.74
C SER A 108 -17.10 5.84 -23.07
N GLU A 109 -17.17 5.85 -21.74
CA GLU A 109 -17.78 4.79 -20.93
C GLU A 109 -18.57 5.39 -19.77
N LEU A 110 -19.61 4.69 -19.33
CA LEU A 110 -20.40 5.06 -18.15
C LEU A 110 -19.74 4.43 -16.92
N LEU A 111 -19.37 5.26 -15.96
CA LEU A 111 -18.89 4.82 -14.65
C LEU A 111 -19.82 5.31 -13.55
N PHE A 112 -19.94 4.52 -12.49
CA PHE A 112 -20.67 4.87 -11.29
C PHE A 112 -19.80 5.69 -10.34
N PHE A 113 -20.41 6.59 -9.59
CA PHE A 113 -19.81 7.15 -8.40
C PHE A 113 -19.74 6.12 -7.28
N GLU A 114 -18.99 6.43 -6.23
CA GLU A 114 -18.86 5.57 -5.05
C GLU A 114 -20.20 5.24 -4.35
N ASP A 115 -21.23 6.09 -4.47
CA ASP A 115 -22.59 5.83 -3.96
C ASP A 115 -23.40 4.83 -4.82
N ASP A 116 -22.85 4.33 -5.93
CA ASP A 116 -23.46 3.38 -6.88
C ASP A 116 -24.83 3.83 -7.48
N LYS A 117 -25.31 5.04 -7.17
CA LYS A 117 -26.59 5.60 -7.65
C LYS A 117 -26.42 6.54 -8.83
N THR A 118 -25.39 7.37 -8.80
CA THR A 118 -25.12 8.36 -9.84
C THR A 118 -24.10 7.79 -10.83
N GLN A 119 -24.35 8.03 -12.11
CA GLN A 119 -23.44 7.68 -13.18
C GLN A 119 -22.96 8.94 -13.88
N LEU A 120 -21.76 8.87 -14.42
CA LEU A 120 -21.22 9.90 -15.27
C LEU A 120 -20.45 9.26 -16.42
N ARG A 121 -20.65 9.83 -17.61
CA ARG A 121 -19.94 9.39 -18.79
C ARG A 121 -18.55 10.02 -18.82
N VAL A 122 -17.53 9.19 -18.90
CA VAL A 122 -16.12 9.62 -18.90
C VAL A 122 -15.42 9.12 -20.15
N ASN A 123 -14.46 9.88 -20.64
CA ASN A 123 -13.63 9.46 -21.75
C ASN A 123 -12.71 8.31 -21.32
N LYS A 124 -12.60 7.26 -22.15
CA LYS A 124 -11.67 6.13 -21.94
C LYS A 124 -10.21 6.57 -21.94
N ARG A 125 -9.90 7.70 -22.59
CA ARG A 125 -8.54 8.27 -22.62
C ARG A 125 -8.15 8.79 -21.23
N VAL A 126 -7.17 8.15 -20.63
CA VAL A 126 -6.56 8.60 -19.37
C VAL A 126 -5.72 9.86 -19.60
N VAL A 127 -6.11 10.94 -18.94
CA VAL A 127 -5.38 12.22 -18.95
C VAL A 127 -4.11 12.12 -18.12
N MET A 128 -4.23 11.62 -16.89
CA MET A 128 -3.14 11.49 -15.94
C MET A 128 -3.39 10.26 -15.05
N SER A 129 -2.33 9.56 -14.67
CA SER A 129 -2.35 8.37 -13.80
C SER A 129 -1.80 8.73 -12.42
N GLY A 130 -2.20 7.97 -11.40
CA GLY A 130 -1.66 8.06 -10.04
C GLY A 130 -0.15 7.85 -9.95
N ASP A 131 0.46 7.19 -10.94
CA ASP A 131 1.92 6.94 -10.96
C ASP A 131 2.75 8.23 -11.00
N ASN A 132 2.16 9.35 -11.43
CA ASN A 132 2.83 10.65 -11.43
C ASN A 132 2.64 11.44 -10.12
N LEU A 133 2.07 10.83 -9.08
CA LEU A 133 1.96 11.44 -7.76
C LEU A 133 3.24 11.21 -6.96
N THR A 134 3.83 12.29 -6.44
CA THR A 134 5.00 12.23 -5.57
C THR A 134 4.63 12.26 -4.10
N ASN A 135 3.50 12.89 -3.77
CA ASN A 135 3.04 13.04 -2.39
C ASN A 135 1.53 13.21 -2.36
N ALA A 136 0.90 12.70 -1.30
CA ALA A 136 -0.51 12.91 -1.01
C ALA A 136 -0.69 13.00 0.51
N ARG A 137 -1.44 13.98 1.01
CA ARG A 137 -1.67 14.19 2.44
C ARG A 137 -3.11 14.63 2.72
N PRO A 138 -3.76 14.11 3.77
CA PRO A 138 -5.04 14.64 4.22
C PRO A 138 -4.82 16.06 4.76
N THR A 139 -5.69 16.99 4.37
CA THR A 139 -5.72 18.36 4.87
C THR A 139 -7.17 18.78 5.08
N PHE A 140 -7.38 19.77 5.95
CA PHE A 140 -8.67 20.44 6.05
C PHE A 140 -8.71 21.61 5.08
N ASP A 141 -9.80 21.72 4.32
CA ASP A 141 -10.06 22.91 3.52
C ASP A 141 -10.67 24.01 4.40
N ASN A 142 -9.95 25.12 4.53
CA ASN A 142 -10.33 26.25 5.38
C ASN A 142 -11.63 26.94 4.95
N LEU A 143 -12.07 26.76 3.70
CA LEU A 143 -13.27 27.41 3.17
C LEU A 143 -14.55 26.70 3.59
N ASN A 144 -14.57 25.37 3.46
CA ASN A 144 -15.79 24.57 3.64
C ASN A 144 -15.73 23.66 4.87
N ASN A 145 -14.61 23.65 5.60
CA ASN A 145 -14.36 22.74 6.71
C ASN A 145 -14.51 21.26 6.31
N GLU A 146 -14.15 20.94 5.07
CA GLU A 146 -14.19 19.59 4.51
C GLU A 146 -12.81 18.94 4.59
N THR A 147 -12.78 17.62 4.79
CA THR A 147 -11.52 16.86 4.72
C THR A 147 -11.21 16.56 3.26
N VAL A 148 -10.06 17.02 2.77
CA VAL A 148 -9.63 16.82 1.39
C VAL A 148 -8.26 16.16 1.35
N VAL A 149 -7.94 15.47 0.25
CA VAL A 149 -6.60 14.92 0.04
C VAL A 149 -5.84 15.85 -0.90
N SER A 150 -4.86 16.56 -0.36
CA SER A 150 -3.91 17.35 -1.14
C SER A 150 -2.89 16.43 -1.79
N PHE A 151 -2.53 16.69 -3.05
CA PHE A 151 -1.53 15.90 -3.75
C PHE A 151 -0.56 16.78 -4.55
N THR A 152 0.63 16.24 -4.78
CA THR A 152 1.69 16.85 -5.57
C THR A 152 2.11 15.88 -6.66
N LEU A 153 2.30 16.41 -7.86
CA LEU A 153 2.72 15.68 -9.05
C LEU A 153 4.23 15.81 -9.27
N ASP A 154 4.79 14.80 -9.93
CA ASP A 154 6.13 14.88 -10.49
C ASP A 154 6.20 15.90 -11.65
N ARG A 155 7.41 16.17 -12.14
CA ARG A 155 7.64 17.14 -13.22
C ARG A 155 6.93 16.77 -14.54
N ILE A 156 6.80 15.49 -14.84
CA ILE A 156 6.18 14.98 -16.07
C ILE A 156 4.65 15.09 -15.95
N GLY A 157 4.10 14.64 -14.83
CA GLY A 157 2.71 14.74 -14.43
C GLY A 157 2.23 16.19 -14.39
N ALA A 158 2.93 17.09 -13.71
CA ALA A 158 2.58 18.50 -13.65
C ALA A 158 2.48 19.15 -15.04
N LYS A 159 3.44 18.84 -15.93
CA LYS A 159 3.42 19.35 -17.31
C LYS A 159 2.28 18.76 -18.14
N LYS A 160 2.01 17.45 -18.01
CA LYS A 160 0.90 16.78 -18.71
C LYS A 160 -0.45 17.31 -18.22
N PHE A 161 -0.60 17.42 -16.91
CA PHE A 161 -1.78 17.92 -16.23
C PHE A 161 -2.07 19.37 -16.60
N GLY A 162 -1.08 20.26 -16.48
CA GLY A 162 -1.21 21.67 -16.85
C GLY A 162 -1.60 21.88 -18.32
N ARG A 163 -1.04 21.09 -19.24
CA ARG A 163 -1.43 21.13 -20.67
C ARG A 163 -2.89 20.73 -20.88
N VAL A 164 -3.38 19.73 -20.16
CA VAL A 164 -4.76 19.26 -20.30
C VAL A 164 -5.74 20.21 -19.63
N THR A 165 -5.44 20.72 -18.43
CA THR A 165 -6.30 21.70 -17.75
C THR A 165 -6.41 22.99 -18.55
N THR A 166 -5.31 23.48 -19.16
CA THR A 166 -5.31 24.70 -19.98
C THR A 166 -6.26 24.59 -21.18
N LYS A 167 -6.34 23.41 -21.80
CA LYS A 167 -7.19 23.19 -22.98
C LYS A 167 -8.66 22.89 -22.65
N ASN A 168 -8.97 22.60 -21.38
CA ASN A 168 -10.27 22.07 -20.96
C ASN A 168 -10.85 22.88 -19.79
N ILE A 169 -10.56 24.18 -19.71
CA ILE A 169 -11.18 25.09 -18.75
C ILE A 169 -12.71 25.06 -18.96
N GLY A 170 -13.46 25.01 -17.85
CA GLY A 170 -14.91 24.89 -17.85
C GLY A 170 -15.44 23.45 -17.94
N LYS A 171 -14.61 22.47 -18.30
CA LYS A 171 -15.03 21.05 -18.35
C LYS A 171 -14.83 20.36 -17.01
N LYS A 172 -15.61 19.29 -16.77
CA LYS A 172 -15.44 18.43 -15.60
C LYS A 172 -14.30 17.44 -15.81
N LEU A 173 -13.49 17.28 -14.77
CA LEU A 173 -12.42 16.29 -14.71
C LEU A 173 -12.80 15.22 -13.68
N ALA A 174 -13.14 14.03 -14.14
CA ALA A 174 -13.44 12.89 -13.28
C ALA A 174 -12.15 12.31 -12.69
N ILE A 175 -12.19 12.09 -11.38
CA ILE A 175 -11.16 11.44 -10.58
C ILE A 175 -11.70 10.05 -10.24
N ILE A 176 -11.05 9.02 -10.77
CA ILE A 176 -11.54 7.65 -10.76
C ILE A 176 -10.54 6.79 -9.98
N LEU A 177 -11.03 6.03 -9.02
CA LEU A 177 -10.26 5.03 -8.27
C LEU A 177 -10.90 3.66 -8.49
N ASP A 178 -10.13 2.69 -8.99
CA ASP A 178 -10.59 1.31 -9.17
C ASP A 178 -11.94 1.23 -9.92
N ASN A 179 -12.05 1.98 -11.03
CA ASN A 179 -13.23 2.11 -11.89
C ASN A 179 -14.48 2.77 -11.25
N LYS A 180 -14.36 3.35 -10.05
CA LYS A 180 -15.41 4.18 -9.44
C LYS A 180 -15.03 5.65 -9.43
N ILE A 181 -15.99 6.52 -9.72
CA ILE A 181 -15.78 7.97 -9.67
C ILE A 181 -15.84 8.41 -8.21
N ILE A 182 -14.76 9.02 -7.74
CA ILE A 182 -14.67 9.62 -6.41
C ILE A 182 -15.22 11.05 -6.45
N SER A 183 -14.76 11.84 -7.43
CA SER A 183 -15.26 13.20 -7.64
C SER A 183 -15.08 13.65 -9.08
N ALA A 184 -15.84 14.67 -9.48
CA ALA A 184 -15.79 15.24 -10.83
C ALA A 184 -15.83 16.78 -10.80
N PRO A 185 -14.81 17.44 -10.22
CA PRO A 185 -14.76 18.90 -10.16
C PRO A 185 -14.65 19.55 -11.54
N VAL A 186 -15.11 20.79 -11.64
CA VAL A 186 -14.95 21.63 -12.83
C VAL A 186 -13.56 22.28 -12.82
N ILE A 187 -12.85 22.21 -13.95
CA ILE A 187 -11.57 22.89 -14.13
C ILE A 187 -11.83 24.40 -14.25
N ARG A 188 -11.46 25.17 -13.22
CA ARG A 188 -11.65 26.64 -13.20
C ARG A 188 -10.49 27.38 -13.83
N ASP A 189 -9.27 26.94 -13.55
CA ASP A 189 -8.03 27.57 -13.98
C ASP A 189 -7.02 26.54 -14.48
N ALA A 190 -6.00 27.00 -15.20
CA ALA A 190 -4.89 26.17 -15.62
C ALA A 190 -3.98 25.81 -14.42
N ILE A 191 -3.86 24.51 -14.11
CA ILE A 191 -3.06 24.03 -12.98
C ILE A 191 -1.64 23.74 -13.46
N LEU A 192 -0.79 24.78 -13.45
CA LEU A 192 0.60 24.69 -13.92
C LEU A 192 1.58 24.27 -12.80
N GLY A 193 1.19 24.43 -11.53
CA GLY A 193 2.04 24.19 -10.37
C GLY A 193 2.17 22.73 -9.93
N GLY A 194 1.45 21.80 -10.56
CA GLY A 194 1.53 20.38 -10.22
C GLY A 194 0.89 19.98 -8.88
N ASN A 195 0.19 20.89 -8.22
CA ASN A 195 -0.51 20.62 -6.97
C ASN A 195 -2.02 20.60 -7.20
N GLY A 196 -2.74 19.76 -6.45
CA GLY A 196 -4.19 19.71 -6.49
C GLY A 196 -4.78 19.19 -5.18
N GLN A 197 -6.11 19.28 -5.09
CA GLN A 197 -6.88 18.72 -3.99
C GLN A 197 -7.99 17.84 -4.53
N ILE A 198 -8.19 16.69 -3.89
CA ILE A 198 -9.30 15.79 -4.16
C ILE A 198 -10.29 15.96 -3.01
N SER A 199 -11.42 16.61 -3.31
CA SER A 199 -12.55 16.66 -2.40
C SER A 199 -13.44 15.43 -2.57
N GLY A 200 -14.12 15.09 -1.49
CA GLY A 200 -15.04 13.96 -1.35
C GLY A 200 -15.60 13.95 0.07
N ASN A 201 -16.59 13.09 0.33
CA ASN A 201 -17.18 12.96 1.67
C ASN A 201 -16.27 12.10 2.57
N PHE A 202 -15.03 12.53 2.77
CA PHE A 202 -14.04 11.79 3.53
C PHE A 202 -14.12 12.12 5.02
N THR A 203 -13.90 11.10 5.85
CA THR A 203 -13.51 11.30 7.25
C THR A 203 -11.99 11.49 7.30
N PHE A 204 -11.45 12.02 8.40
CA PHE A 204 -10.01 12.15 8.57
C PHE A 204 -9.28 10.81 8.39
N GLN A 205 -9.87 9.73 8.91
CA GLN A 205 -9.31 8.39 8.79
C GLN A 205 -9.36 7.88 7.34
N SER A 206 -10.50 8.02 6.64
CA SER A 206 -10.60 7.55 5.25
C SER A 206 -9.75 8.38 4.29
N ALA A 207 -9.59 9.68 4.53
CA ALA A 207 -8.66 10.54 3.80
C ALA A 207 -7.19 10.13 4.03
N THR A 208 -6.84 9.73 5.25
CA THR A 208 -5.49 9.23 5.58
C THR A 208 -5.21 7.93 4.84
N ASP A 209 -6.14 6.98 4.88
CA ASP A 209 -6.03 5.70 4.19
C ASP A 209 -5.98 5.89 2.67
N PHE A 210 -6.80 6.79 2.12
CA PHE A 210 -6.77 7.13 0.70
C PHE A 210 -5.45 7.79 0.30
N ALA A 211 -4.94 8.76 1.08
CA ALA A 211 -3.66 9.40 0.83
C ALA A 211 -2.49 8.39 0.86
N LEU A 212 -2.52 7.41 1.77
CA LEU A 212 -1.55 6.32 1.81
C LEU A 212 -1.58 5.50 0.52
N LEU A 213 -2.78 5.09 0.08
CA LEU A 213 -2.94 4.35 -1.17
C LEU A 213 -2.37 5.12 -2.36
N LEU A 214 -2.64 6.42 -2.46
CA LEU A 214 -2.12 7.28 -3.52
C LEU A 214 -0.59 7.42 -3.50
N ARG A 215 0.05 7.51 -2.32
CA ARG A 215 1.53 7.57 -2.22
C ARG A 215 2.18 6.24 -2.58
N SER A 216 1.54 5.13 -2.20
CA SER A 216 2.12 3.80 -2.41
C SER A 216 2.13 3.37 -3.87
N GLY A 217 1.25 3.93 -4.70
CA GLY A 217 1.04 3.54 -6.09
C GLY A 217 0.01 2.44 -6.27
N ALA A 218 -0.36 2.20 -7.54
CA ALA A 218 -1.35 1.21 -7.92
C ALA A 218 -0.72 -0.20 -7.99
N LEU A 219 -1.44 -1.21 -7.50
CA LEU A 219 -1.05 -2.60 -7.74
C LEU A 219 -1.33 -2.98 -9.20
N PRO A 220 -0.40 -3.67 -9.87
CA PRO A 220 -0.59 -4.12 -11.26
C PRO A 220 -1.66 -5.22 -11.38
N ALA A 221 -1.94 -5.96 -10.30
CA ALA A 221 -2.96 -6.99 -10.23
C ALA A 221 -3.59 -7.03 -8.82
N PRO A 222 -4.87 -7.42 -8.69
CA PRO A 222 -5.52 -7.58 -7.39
C PRO A 222 -4.88 -8.75 -6.61
N LEU A 223 -4.71 -8.56 -5.31
CA LEU A 223 -4.16 -9.57 -4.40
C LEU A 223 -5.28 -10.18 -3.55
N ASN A 224 -5.31 -11.50 -3.48
CA ASN A 224 -6.24 -12.25 -2.64
C ASN A 224 -5.48 -12.91 -1.49
N ILE A 225 -6.06 -12.89 -0.29
CA ILE A 225 -5.48 -13.52 0.89
C ILE A 225 -5.84 -15.01 0.86
N ILE A 226 -4.82 -15.88 0.78
CA ILE A 226 -5.00 -17.34 0.68
C ILE A 226 -4.90 -17.99 2.06
N GLU A 227 -4.03 -17.48 2.93
CA GLU A 227 -3.76 -18.04 4.24
C GLU A 227 -3.49 -16.89 5.21
N GLU A 228 -4.05 -16.98 6.41
CA GLU A 228 -3.85 -16.05 7.50
C GLU A 228 -3.41 -16.81 8.75
N ARG A 229 -2.36 -16.31 9.39
CA ARG A 229 -1.94 -16.78 10.72
C ARG A 229 -1.59 -15.58 11.56
N THR A 230 -2.34 -15.37 12.63
CA THR A 230 -1.99 -14.40 13.67
C THR A 230 -1.15 -15.12 14.70
N VAL A 231 0.11 -14.74 14.84
CA VAL A 231 0.94 -15.18 15.96
C VAL A 231 0.65 -14.21 17.11
N GLY A 232 -0.10 -14.69 18.10
CA GLY A 232 -0.41 -13.89 19.29
C GLY A 232 0.85 -13.62 20.12
N PRO A 233 0.87 -12.52 20.89
CA PRO A 233 1.95 -12.19 21.81
C PRO A 233 2.10 -13.21 22.95
N ASP A 234 1.14 -14.14 23.13
CA ASP A 234 1.11 -15.12 24.22
C ASP A 234 2.40 -15.95 24.34
N LEU A 235 3.04 -16.33 23.22
CA LEU A 235 4.32 -17.05 23.23
C LEU A 235 5.49 -16.20 23.80
N GLY A 236 5.44 -14.88 23.61
CA GLY A 236 6.41 -13.93 24.13
C GLY A 236 6.12 -13.55 25.58
N GLU A 237 4.86 -13.30 25.92
CA GLU A 237 4.45 -12.96 27.30
C GLU A 237 4.78 -14.08 28.28
N ASP A 238 4.50 -15.34 27.90
CA ASP A 238 4.85 -16.50 28.72
C ASP A 238 6.37 -16.66 28.87
N SER A 239 7.13 -16.39 27.82
CA SER A 239 8.60 -16.42 27.86
C SER A 239 9.18 -15.32 28.76
N ILE A 240 8.63 -14.10 28.71
CA ILE A 240 9.03 -12.98 29.58
C ILE A 240 8.69 -13.29 31.03
N LYS A 241 7.48 -13.80 31.31
CA LYS A 241 7.08 -14.19 32.68
C LYS A 241 7.96 -15.31 33.22
N ALA A 242 8.18 -16.37 32.45
CA ALA A 242 9.04 -17.49 32.87
C ALA A 242 10.50 -17.05 33.07
N GLY A 243 11.01 -16.17 32.21
CA GLY A 243 12.33 -15.56 32.34
C GLY A 243 12.46 -14.70 33.60
N ALA A 244 11.47 -13.86 33.89
CA ALA A 244 11.43 -13.03 35.09
C ALA A 244 11.39 -13.88 36.38
N ILE A 245 10.56 -14.93 36.40
CA ILE A 245 10.47 -15.87 37.54
C ILE A 245 11.82 -16.58 37.73
N SER A 246 12.45 -17.04 36.64
CA SER A 246 13.75 -17.71 36.70
C SER A 246 14.86 -16.78 37.22
N LEU A 247 14.86 -15.52 36.80
CA LEU A 247 15.79 -14.50 37.27
C LEU A 247 15.61 -14.22 38.77
N ILE A 248 14.37 -14.05 39.24
CA ILE A 248 14.07 -13.82 40.66
C ILE A 248 14.54 -14.99 41.52
N ILE A 249 14.20 -16.23 41.11
CA ILE A 249 14.60 -17.44 41.85
C ILE A 249 16.13 -17.57 41.86
N GLY A 250 16.79 -17.40 40.71
CA GLY A 250 18.25 -17.45 40.60
C GLY A 250 18.93 -16.38 41.46
N PHE A 251 18.41 -15.16 41.46
CA PHE A 251 18.91 -14.05 42.27
C PHE A 251 18.80 -14.33 43.76
N LEU A 252 17.65 -14.84 44.22
CA LEU A 252 17.44 -15.24 45.62
C LEU A 252 18.37 -16.38 46.04
N LEU A 253 18.60 -17.36 45.16
CA LEU A 253 19.55 -18.46 45.44
C LEU A 253 20.98 -17.97 45.57
N VAL A 254 21.42 -17.00 44.74
CA VAL A 254 22.75 -16.40 44.82
C VAL A 254 22.93 -15.65 46.14
N ILE A 255 21.97 -14.79 46.52
CA ILE A 255 21.99 -14.09 47.81
C ILE A 255 22.06 -15.08 48.97
N GLY A 256 21.20 -16.10 48.96
CA GLY A 256 21.20 -17.13 49.99
C GLY A 256 22.54 -17.86 50.10
N TYR A 257 23.16 -18.19 48.97
CA TYR A 257 24.48 -18.82 48.92
C TYR A 257 25.59 -17.91 49.47
N MET A 258 25.57 -16.63 49.11
CA MET A 258 26.57 -15.64 49.55
C MET A 258 26.50 -15.42 51.06
N LEU A 259 25.30 -15.30 51.62
CA LEU A 259 25.08 -15.20 53.06
C LEU A 259 25.56 -16.45 53.81
N PHE A 260 25.26 -17.65 53.28
CA PHE A 260 25.66 -18.91 53.91
C PHE A 260 27.20 -19.10 53.91
N LYS A 261 27.86 -18.87 52.78
CA LYS A 261 29.29 -19.14 52.62
C LYS A 261 30.19 -18.02 53.17
N TYR A 262 29.82 -16.76 52.99
CA TYR A 262 30.67 -15.60 53.30
C TYR A 262 30.21 -14.80 54.52
N LYS A 263 29.08 -15.17 55.15
CA LYS A 263 28.57 -14.57 56.40
C LYS A 263 28.50 -13.03 56.30
N LEU A 264 29.23 -12.30 57.15
CA LEU A 264 29.22 -10.84 57.24
C LEU A 264 29.74 -10.17 55.95
N LEU A 265 30.72 -10.79 55.27
CA LEU A 265 31.25 -10.29 53.99
C LEU A 265 30.25 -10.53 52.83
N GLY A 266 29.39 -11.54 52.96
CA GLY A 266 28.32 -11.81 52.00
C GLY A 266 27.34 -10.64 51.87
N ILE A 267 26.97 -10.01 52.98
CA ILE A 267 26.06 -8.85 53.01
C ILE A 267 26.62 -7.68 52.19
N ILE A 268 27.93 -7.42 52.28
CA ILE A 268 28.59 -6.34 51.52
C ILE A 268 28.56 -6.66 50.02
N ALA A 269 28.79 -7.92 49.66
CA ALA A 269 28.73 -8.37 48.27
C ALA A 269 27.31 -8.32 47.69
N ASP A 270 26.30 -8.70 48.46
CA ASP A 270 24.89 -8.63 48.05
C ASP A 270 24.43 -7.17 47.85
N LEU A 271 24.88 -6.26 48.72
CA LEU A 271 24.65 -4.83 48.55
C LEU A 271 25.26 -4.32 47.24
N ALA A 272 26.50 -4.71 46.95
CA ALA A 272 27.17 -4.35 45.70
C ALA A 272 26.45 -4.93 44.47
N LEU A 273 25.95 -6.16 44.56
CA LEU A 273 25.18 -6.81 43.50
C LEU A 273 23.87 -6.07 43.20
N ILE A 274 23.13 -5.66 44.23
CA ILE A 274 21.88 -4.89 44.08
C ILE A 274 22.17 -3.53 43.45
N VAL A 275 23.19 -2.82 43.94
CA VAL A 275 23.59 -1.52 43.38
C VAL A 275 24.00 -1.66 41.91
N ASN A 276 24.75 -2.70 41.57
CA ASN A 276 25.14 -2.99 40.19
C ASN A 276 23.91 -3.28 39.30
N LEU A 277 22.93 -4.04 39.79
CA LEU A 277 21.69 -4.30 39.06
C LEU A 277 20.91 -3.01 38.78
N ILE A 278 20.76 -2.14 39.77
CA ILE A 278 20.08 -0.84 39.61
C ILE A 278 20.81 0.03 38.59
N LEU A 279 22.14 0.09 38.64
CA LEU A 279 22.95 0.83 37.68
C LEU A 279 22.79 0.29 36.25
N LEU A 280 22.80 -1.03 36.08
CA LEU A 280 22.67 -1.67 34.77
C LEU A 280 21.29 -1.37 34.15
N ILE A 281 20.21 -1.52 34.92
CA ILE A 281 18.85 -1.18 34.48
C ILE A 281 18.73 0.32 34.16
N GLY A 282 19.32 1.18 35.00
CA GLY A 282 19.34 2.63 34.77
C GLY A 282 20.03 3.01 33.46
N ILE A 283 21.20 2.43 33.18
CA ILE A 283 21.95 2.68 31.93
C ILE A 283 21.16 2.19 30.70
N LEU A 284 20.56 0.99 30.76
CA LEU A 284 19.74 0.47 29.66
C LEU A 284 18.54 1.36 29.36
N THR A 285 17.90 1.91 30.41
CA THR A 285 16.75 2.79 30.28
C THR A 285 17.12 4.12 29.62
N ILE A 286 18.29 4.68 29.96
CA ILE A 286 18.81 5.92 29.37
C ILE A 286 19.16 5.74 27.89
N LEU A 287 19.61 4.55 27.49
CA LEU A 287 20.04 4.26 26.12
C LEU A 287 18.90 3.82 25.18
N GLU A 288 17.65 3.83 25.63
CA GLU A 288 16.49 3.29 24.89
C GLU A 288 16.75 1.86 24.33
N ALA A 289 17.57 1.07 25.03
CA ALA A 289 17.82 -0.30 24.64
C ALA A 289 16.57 -1.13 24.93
N THR A 290 15.96 -1.69 23.88
CA THR A 290 14.79 -2.57 24.02
C THR A 290 15.18 -3.88 24.69
N LEU A 291 14.45 -4.25 25.75
CA LEU A 291 14.58 -5.53 26.46
C LEU A 291 13.74 -6.62 25.82
#